data_AF-A0A1V5JPH9-F1
#
_entry.id   AF-A0A1V5JPH9-F1
#
_cell.length_a   1.000
_cell.length_b   1.000
_cell.length_c   1.000
_cell.angle_alpha   90.00
_cell.angle_beta   90.00
_cell.angle_gamma   90.00
#
_symmetry.space_group_name_H-M   'P 1'
#
loop_
_entity.id
_entity.type
_entity.pdbx_description
1 polymer ?
#
loop_
_entity_poly.entity_id
_entity_poly.type
_entity_poly.pdbx_seq_one_letter_code
_entity_poly.pdbx_strand_id
1 'polypeptide(L)'
;MYVTPQEINTHLYGEQLTAISGSSTEDLTRAIHAAIAEARGYLTAWNVDEELSKSPGANPDTRNPLLVIYIKDIAVWHYINKCNVDTSLELRRDRYGRAVDWLKEVQRGAVNPGLPAMPEAERTGVVIFSSNPKRNNHF
;
A
#
# COMPACT_ATOMS: atom_id res chain seq x y z
N MET A 1 8.63 3.72 8.59
CA MET A 1 7.19 3.40 8.47
C MET A 1 6.75 3.89 7.11
N TYR A 2 6.15 3.02 6.29
CA TYR A 2 5.89 3.30 4.86
C TYR A 2 4.85 4.41 4.62
N VAL A 3 3.79 4.44 5.44
CA VAL A 3 2.77 5.51 5.50
C VAL A 3 2.71 5.99 6.94
N THR A 4 2.83 7.29 7.21
CA THR A 4 2.69 7.81 8.58
C THR A 4 1.25 8.17 8.94
N PRO A 5 0.91 8.28 10.25
CA PRO A 5 -0.41 8.78 10.67
C PRO A 5 -0.76 10.15 10.09
N GLN A 6 0.22 11.04 9.91
CA GLN A 6 0.01 12.37 9.35
C GLN A 6 -0.40 12.32 7.87
N GLU A 7 0.09 11.34 7.11
CA GLU A 7 -0.28 11.19 5.70
C GLU A 7 -1.74 10.73 5.50
N ILE A 8 -2.39 10.21 6.55
CA ILE A 8 -3.81 9.83 6.55
C ILE A 8 -4.73 11.06 6.50
N ASN A 9 -4.24 12.24 6.87
CA ASN A 9 -5.00 13.50 6.77
C ASN A 9 -5.50 13.81 5.34
N THR A 10 -4.87 13.21 4.32
CA THR A 10 -5.30 13.30 2.93
C THR A 10 -6.55 12.47 2.61
N HIS A 11 -6.87 11.49 3.46
CA HIS A 11 -7.96 10.55 3.29
C HIS A 11 -9.05 10.75 4.35
N LEU A 12 -8.72 11.10 5.59
CA LEU A 12 -9.67 11.44 6.66
C LEU A 12 -9.32 12.82 7.21
N TYR A 13 -10.30 13.71 7.41
CA TYR A 13 -10.01 15.03 7.96
C TYR A 13 -9.46 14.92 9.39
N GLY A 14 -8.58 15.85 9.78
CA GLY A 14 -7.96 15.84 11.11
C GLY A 14 -8.99 15.87 12.25
N GLU A 15 -10.09 16.60 12.06
CA GLU A 15 -11.21 16.66 13.02
C GLU A 15 -11.87 15.29 13.23
N GLN A 16 -12.07 14.54 12.13
CA GLN A 16 -12.61 13.18 12.18
C GLN A 16 -11.64 12.23 12.86
N LEU A 17 -10.34 12.36 12.59
CA LEU A 17 -9.31 11.58 13.28
C LEU A 17 -9.38 11.82 14.79
N THR A 18 -9.36 13.08 15.23
CA THR A 18 -9.46 13.46 16.65
C THR A 18 -10.76 12.98 17.29
N ALA A 19 -11.89 13.03 16.57
CA ALA A 19 -13.17 12.52 17.06
C ALA A 19 -13.15 11.00 17.31
N ILE A 20 -12.41 10.23 16.50
CA ILE A 20 -12.32 8.77 16.61
C ILE A 20 -11.21 8.31 17.58
N SER A 21 -10.05 8.98 17.56
CA SER A 21 -8.88 8.64 18.38
C SER A 21 -8.95 9.19 19.81
N GLY A 22 -9.73 10.26 20.03
CA GLY A 22 -9.54 11.11 21.20
C GLY A 22 -8.11 11.65 21.21
N SER A 23 -7.31 11.20 22.19
CA SER A 23 -5.92 11.66 22.41
C SER A 23 -4.84 10.70 21.89
N SER A 24 -5.18 9.49 21.42
CA SER A 24 -4.18 8.44 21.12
C SER A 24 -4.12 8.05 19.65
N THR A 25 -2.92 8.12 19.06
CA THR A 25 -2.66 7.72 17.66
C THR A 25 -2.35 6.22 17.51
N GLU A 26 -2.41 5.44 18.60
CA GLU A 26 -2.09 4.01 18.57
C GLU A 26 -3.05 3.21 17.70
N ASP A 27 -4.35 3.47 17.82
CA ASP A 27 -5.38 2.76 17.04
C ASP A 27 -5.18 2.98 15.53
N LEU A 28 -4.84 4.21 15.13
CA LEU A 28 -4.52 4.54 13.75
C LEU A 28 -3.25 3.83 13.27
N THR A 29 -2.24 3.77 14.12
CA THR A 29 -0.97 3.07 13.81
C THR A 29 -1.21 1.57 13.62
N ARG A 30 -2.05 0.96 14.47
CA ARG A 30 -2.46 -0.46 14.32
C ARG A 30 -3.24 -0.68 13.02
N ALA A 31 -4.14 0.24 12.65
CA ALA A 31 -4.87 0.17 11.39
C ALA A 31 -3.95 0.26 10.16
N ILE A 32 -2.92 1.12 10.21
CA ILE A 32 -1.91 1.20 9.15
C ILE A 32 -1.09 -0.10 9.07
N HIS A 33 -0.69 -0.68 10.19
CA HIS A 33 0.03 -1.97 10.21
C HIS A 33 -0.82 -3.11 9.64
N ALA A 34 -2.12 -3.14 9.98
CA ALA A 34 -3.07 -4.10 9.41
C ALA A 34 -3.19 -3.94 7.89
N ALA A 35 -3.30 -2.70 7.40
CA ALA A 35 -3.36 -2.41 5.97
C ALA A 35 -2.09 -2.83 5.22
N ILE A 36 -0.91 -2.60 5.80
CA ILE A 36 0.37 -3.05 5.23
C ILE A 36 0.44 -4.59 5.18
N ALA A 37 0.02 -5.27 6.25
CA ALA A 37 0.00 -6.73 6.30
C ALA A 37 -0.95 -7.32 5.25
N GLU A 38 -2.14 -6.73 5.08
CA GLU A 38 -3.11 -7.13 4.05
C GLU A 38 -2.53 -6.95 2.64
N ALA A 39 -1.96 -5.77 2.32
CA ALA A 39 -1.34 -5.51 1.03
C ALA A 39 -0.17 -6.48 0.75
N ARG A 40 0.66 -6.77 1.76
CA ARG A 40 1.78 -7.73 1.64
C ARG A 40 1.31 -9.13 1.26
N GLY A 41 0.15 -9.57 1.76
CA GLY A 41 -0.42 -10.87 1.45
C GLY A 41 -0.78 -11.08 -0.03
N TYR A 42 -1.10 -10.01 -0.76
CA TYR A 42 -1.39 -10.08 -2.20
C TYR A 42 -0.14 -9.96 -3.07
N LEU A 43 0.87 -9.24 -2.59
CA LEU A 43 2.03 -8.84 -3.39
C LEU A 43 3.22 -9.82 -3.26
N THR A 44 2.98 -11.07 -2.86
CA THR A 44 4.01 -12.09 -2.58
C THR A 44 4.93 -12.41 -3.77
N ALA A 45 4.59 -11.99 -4.99
CA ALA A 45 5.41 -12.16 -6.19
C ALA A 45 6.49 -11.07 -6.37
N TRP A 46 6.47 -10.01 -5.54
CA TRP A 46 7.36 -8.85 -5.62
C TRP A 46 8.23 -8.73 -4.36
N ASN A 47 9.33 -7.98 -4.44
CA ASN A 47 10.13 -7.64 -3.26
C ASN A 47 9.45 -6.49 -2.49
N VAL A 48 8.38 -6.86 -1.79
CA VAL A 48 7.54 -5.92 -1.03
C VAL A 48 8.30 -5.33 0.15
N ASP A 49 9.23 -6.09 0.75
CA ASP A 49 10.00 -5.61 1.89
C ASP A 49 10.94 -4.45 1.49
N GLU A 50 11.53 -4.50 0.29
CA GLU A 50 12.29 -3.37 -0.26
C GLU A 50 11.39 -2.14 -0.47
N GLU A 51 10.20 -2.32 -1.04
CA GLU A 51 9.25 -1.22 -1.20
C GLU A 51 8.82 -0.63 0.14
N LEU A 52 8.43 -1.46 1.10
CA LEU A 52 7.95 -1.04 2.41
C LEU A 52 9.06 -0.45 3.31
N SER A 53 10.33 -0.69 2.98
CA SER A 53 11.48 -0.07 3.66
C SER A 53 11.59 1.44 3.37
N LYS A 54 11.01 1.90 2.26
CA LYS A 54 10.99 3.31 1.86
C LYS A 54 10.18 4.14 2.86
N SER A 55 10.58 5.39 3.04
CA SER A 55 9.97 6.30 4.01
C SER A 55 9.55 7.62 3.35
N PRO A 56 8.46 8.24 3.83
CA PRO A 56 8.07 9.58 3.39
C PRO A 56 9.17 10.61 3.66
N GLY A 57 9.26 11.62 2.80
CA GLY A 57 10.21 12.73 2.96
C GLY A 57 11.58 12.51 2.33
N ALA A 58 11.81 11.38 1.66
CA ALA A 58 12.95 11.23 0.75
C ALA A 58 12.82 12.22 -0.43
N ASN A 59 13.96 12.71 -0.94
CA ASN A 59 14.01 13.59 -2.11
C ASN A 59 14.90 12.98 -3.19
N PRO A 60 14.34 12.42 -4.29
CA PRO A 60 12.90 12.30 -4.59
C PRO A 60 12.19 11.23 -3.73
N ASP A 61 10.86 11.33 -3.58
CA ASP A 61 10.04 10.27 -2.99
C ASP A 61 9.97 9.10 -3.98
N THR A 62 10.54 7.96 -3.61
CA THR A 62 10.66 6.77 -4.46
C THR A 62 9.61 5.70 -4.15
N ARG A 63 8.66 5.99 -3.25
CA ARG A 63 7.56 5.09 -2.95
C ARG A 63 6.63 4.97 -4.14
N ASN A 64 6.04 3.79 -4.31
CA ASN A 64 5.00 3.57 -5.30
C ASN A 64 3.75 4.40 -4.94
N PRO A 65 3.38 5.40 -5.76
CA PRO A 65 2.32 6.33 -5.40
C PRO A 65 0.94 5.66 -5.31
N LEU A 66 0.68 4.63 -6.12
CA LEU A 66 -0.58 3.88 -6.08
C LEU A 66 -0.66 3.03 -4.82
N LEU A 67 0.43 2.34 -4.46
CA LEU A 67 0.47 1.54 -3.25
C LEU A 67 0.27 2.40 -2.00
N VAL A 68 0.85 3.60 -1.96
CA VAL A 68 0.62 4.58 -0.87
C VAL A 68 -0.86 4.94 -0.75
N ILE A 69 -1.57 5.20 -1.86
CA ILE A 69 -3.00 5.52 -1.85
C ILE A 69 -3.82 4.33 -1.34
N TYR A 70 -3.57 3.13 -1.87
CA TYR A 70 -4.34 1.94 -1.51
C TYR A 70 -4.13 1.51 -0.05
N ILE A 71 -2.90 1.61 0.47
CA ILE A 71 -2.65 1.36 1.90
C ILE A 71 -3.42 2.37 2.77
N LYS A 72 -3.51 3.65 2.37
CA LYS A 72 -4.31 4.65 3.10
C LYS A 72 -5.80 4.33 3.06
N ASP A 73 -6.34 3.95 1.90
CA ASP A 73 -7.75 3.55 1.77
C ASP A 73 -8.09 2.33 2.66
N ILE A 74 -7.22 1.31 2.67
CA ILE A 74 -7.38 0.12 3.52
C ILE A 74 -7.25 0.48 5.00
N ALA A 75 -6.27 1.32 5.37
CA ALA A 75 -6.07 1.75 6.75
C ALA A 75 -7.28 2.52 7.29
N VAL A 76 -7.85 3.43 6.48
CA VAL A 76 -9.06 4.17 6.86
C VAL A 76 -10.24 3.23 7.04
N TRP A 77 -10.41 2.24 6.17
CA TRP A 77 -11.48 1.23 6.31
C TRP A 77 -11.37 0.46 7.64
N HIS A 78 -10.17 0.00 8.00
CA HIS A 78 -9.93 -0.67 9.29
C HIS A 78 -10.16 0.26 10.48
N TYR A 79 -9.86 1.55 10.34
CA TYR A 79 -9.93 2.53 11.41
C TYR A 79 -11.36 3.00 11.73
N ILE A 80 -12.18 3.28 10.70
CA ILE A 80 -13.55 3.81 10.88
C ILE A 80 -14.55 2.77 11.41
N ASN A 81 -14.15 1.51 11.54
CA ASN A 81 -14.96 0.47 12.19
C ASN A 81 -15.30 0.82 13.65
N LYS A 82 -14.45 1.60 14.33
CA LYS A 82 -14.68 2.03 15.71
C LYS A 82 -15.75 3.11 15.81
N CYS A 83 -15.73 4.08 14.89
CA CYS A 83 -16.68 5.18 14.83
C CYS A 83 -16.59 5.83 13.44
N ASN A 84 -17.73 6.12 12.83
CA ASN A 84 -17.84 6.60 11.45
C ASN A 84 -18.35 8.05 11.37
N VAL A 85 -17.80 8.94 12.20
CA VAL A 85 -18.21 10.35 12.27
C VAL A 85 -18.03 11.03 10.92
N ASP A 86 -19.12 11.62 10.41
CA ASP A 86 -19.15 12.47 9.21
C ASP A 86 -18.47 11.85 7.98
N THR A 87 -18.46 10.51 7.90
CA THR A 87 -17.80 9.77 6.82
C THR A 87 -18.81 8.93 6.06
N SER A 88 -18.87 9.10 4.74
CA SER A 88 -19.67 8.22 3.87
C SER A 88 -19.07 6.81 3.86
N LEU A 89 -19.72 5.87 4.55
CA LEU A 89 -19.31 4.48 4.60
C LEU A 89 -19.32 3.82 3.21
N GLU A 90 -20.27 4.20 2.35
CA GLU A 90 -20.35 3.67 0.98
C GLU A 90 -19.11 4.06 0.16
N LEU A 91 -18.73 5.34 0.18
CA LEU A 91 -17.53 5.81 -0.51
C LEU A 91 -16.27 5.10 0.00
N ARG A 92 -16.19 4.85 1.32
CA ARG A 92 -15.05 4.13 1.93
C ARG A 92 -15.00 2.67 1.54
N ARG A 93 -16.16 2.01 1.53
CA ARG A 93 -16.29 0.63 1.05
C ARG A 93 -15.89 0.51 -0.41
N ASP A 94 -16.30 1.45 -1.25
CA ASP A 94 -15.98 1.44 -2.68
C ASP A 94 -14.47 1.66 -2.92
N ARG A 95 -13.85 2.56 -2.16
CA ARG A 95 -12.39 2.78 -2.19
C ARG A 95 -11.61 1.56 -1.71
N TYR A 96 -12.03 0.97 -0.60
CA TYR A 96 -11.47 -0.29 -0.10
C TYR A 96 -11.59 -1.41 -1.14
N GLY A 97 -12.76 -1.58 -1.75
CA GLY A 97 -13.01 -2.54 -2.82
C GLY A 97 -12.05 -2.34 -4.00
N ARG A 98 -11.90 -1.10 -4.48
CA ARG A 98 -10.95 -0.79 -5.57
C ARG A 98 -9.50 -1.10 -5.21
N ALA A 99 -9.09 -0.85 -3.97
CA ALA A 99 -7.75 -1.17 -3.49
C ALA A 99 -7.51 -2.69 -3.49
N VAL A 100 -8.45 -3.47 -2.95
CA VAL A 100 -8.38 -4.94 -2.93
C VAL A 100 -8.44 -5.52 -4.34
N ASP A 101 -9.28 -4.99 -5.22
CA ASP A 101 -9.37 -5.45 -6.61
C ASP A 101 -8.04 -5.20 -7.35
N TRP A 102 -7.43 -4.04 -7.19
CA TRP A 102 -6.10 -3.78 -7.76
C TRP A 102 -5.05 -4.76 -7.23
N LEU A 103 -5.03 -5.03 -5.92
CA LEU A 103 -4.10 -5.99 -5.31
C LEU A 103 -4.29 -7.41 -5.88
N LYS A 104 -5.54 -7.85 -6.09
CA LYS A 104 -5.86 -9.13 -6.73
C LYS A 104 -5.43 -9.17 -8.19
N GLU A 105 -5.63 -8.09 -8.94
CA GLU A 105 -5.19 -7.98 -10.34
C GLU A 105 -3.67 -8.05 -10.48
N VAL A 106 -2.94 -7.45 -9.53
CA VAL A 106 -1.48 -7.58 -9.44
C VAL A 106 -1.07 -9.01 -9.08
N GLN A 107 -1.73 -9.64 -8.11
CA GLN A 107 -1.49 -11.03 -7.72
C GLN A 107 -1.71 -12.00 -8.89
N ARG A 108 -2.75 -11.77 -9.70
CA ARG A 108 -3.03 -12.52 -10.92
C ARG A 108 -1.99 -12.29 -12.04
N GLY A 109 -1.18 -11.23 -11.92
CA GLY A 109 -0.23 -10.81 -12.95
C GLY A 109 -0.89 -10.08 -14.13
N ALA A 110 -2.14 -9.65 -14.00
CA ALA A 110 -2.84 -8.86 -15.02
C ALA A 110 -2.42 -7.38 -15.01
N VAL A 111 -1.93 -6.90 -13.87
CA VAL A 111 -1.38 -5.55 -13.68
C VAL A 111 0.06 -5.65 -13.20
N ASN A 112 0.97 -4.93 -13.85
CA ASN A 112 2.31 -4.73 -13.33
C ASN A 112 2.30 -3.52 -12.39
N PRO A 113 2.56 -3.70 -11.09
CA PRO A 113 2.50 -2.63 -10.11
C PRO A 113 3.73 -1.72 -10.16
N GLY A 114 4.79 -2.06 -10.92
CA GLY A 114 6.05 -1.31 -10.93
C GLY A 114 6.83 -1.40 -9.63
N LEU A 115 6.67 -2.51 -8.89
CA LEU A 115 7.37 -2.77 -7.64
C LEU A 115 8.74 -3.41 -7.90
N PRO A 116 9.68 -3.31 -6.93
CA PRO A 116 10.94 -4.03 -7.02
C PRO A 116 10.69 -5.52 -7.20
N ALA A 117 11.36 -6.13 -8.17
CA ALA A 117 11.18 -7.53 -8.46
C ALA A 117 11.95 -8.40 -7.46
N MET A 118 11.41 -9.57 -7.11
CA MET A 118 12.17 -10.51 -6.29
C MET A 118 13.46 -10.98 -7.00
N PRO A 119 14.52 -11.29 -6.23
CA PRO A 119 15.70 -11.96 -6.75
C PRO A 119 15.30 -13.23 -7.49
N GLU A 120 15.97 -13.54 -8.60
CA GLU A 120 15.59 -14.65 -9.48
C GLU A 120 15.57 -16.01 -8.77
N ALA A 121 16.40 -16.18 -7.73
CA ALA A 121 16.44 -17.38 -6.89
C ALA A 121 15.23 -17.57 -5.96
N GLU A 122 14.49 -16.51 -5.65
CA GLU A 122 13.38 -16.51 -4.68
C GLU A 122 12.01 -16.31 -5.33
N ARG A 123 11.98 -16.06 -6.65
CA ARG A 123 10.74 -15.87 -7.42
C ARG A 123 9.89 -17.15 -7.39
N THR A 124 8.79 -17.09 -6.65
CA THR A 124 7.77 -18.15 -6.62
C THR A 124 6.46 -17.67 -7.27
N GLY A 125 5.86 -18.51 -8.12
CA GLY A 125 4.47 -18.36 -8.59
C GLY A 125 4.23 -17.47 -9.83
N VAL A 126 4.97 -16.38 -10.03
CA VAL A 126 4.78 -15.48 -11.20
C VAL A 126 6.06 -15.41 -12.04
N VAL A 127 5.98 -15.87 -13.29
CA VAL A 127 7.05 -15.66 -14.27
C VAL A 127 7.02 -14.19 -14.71
N ILE A 128 7.75 -13.34 -13.98
CA ILE A 128 7.96 -11.94 -14.37
C ILE A 128 8.98 -11.93 -15.52
N PHE A 129 8.49 -11.91 -16.77
CA PHE A 129 9.32 -11.79 -17.95
C PHE A 129 9.79 -10.33 -18.10
N SER A 130 11.06 -10.10 -17.80
CA SER A 130 11.77 -8.85 -18.14
C SER A 130 12.88 -9.19 -19.12
N SER A 131 13.03 -8.43 -20.21
CA SER A 131 14.13 -8.63 -21.15
C SER A 131 15.48 -8.32 -20.47
N ASN A 132 16.43 -9.25 -20.56
CA ASN A 132 17.80 -9.04 -20.11
C ASN A 132 18.40 -7.82 -20.86
N PRO A 133 19.10 -6.87 -20.20
CA PRO A 133 19.78 -5.77 -20.89
C PRO A 133 20.68 -6.27 -22.02
N LYS A 134 20.72 -5.51 -23.12
CA LYS A 134 21.42 -5.89 -24.36
C LYS A 134 22.88 -6.22 -24.05
N ARG A 135 23.27 -7.47 -24.34
CA ARG A 135 24.66 -7.93 -24.24
C ARG A 135 25.49 -7.18 -25.27
N ASN A 136 26.42 -6.33 -24.83
CA ASN A 136 27.38 -5.66 -25.71
C ASN A 136 28.46 -6.66 -26.10
N ASN A 137 28.36 -7.22 -27.31
CA ASN A 137 29.43 -8.01 -27.91
C ASN A 137 30.46 -7.03 -28.50
N HIS A 138 31.68 -7.05 -27.96
CA HIS A 138 32.83 -6.41 -28.59
C HIS A 138 33.39 -7.40 -29.62
N PHE A 139 33.54 -6.95 -30.88
CA PHE A 139 34.20 -7.68 -31.97
C PHE A 139 35.67 -7.27 -32.05
#